data_AF-A0A838QH67-F1
#
_entry.id   AF-A0A838QH67-F1
#
_cell.length_a   1.000
_cell.length_b   1.000
_cell.length_c   1.000
_cell.angle_alpha   90.00
_cell.angle_beta   90.00
_cell.angle_gamma   90.00
#
_symmetry.space_group_name_H-M   'P 1'
#
loop_
_entity.id
_entity.type
_entity.pdbx_description
1 polymer ?
#
loop_
_entity_poly.entity_id
_entity_poly.type
_entity_poly.pdbx_seq_one_letter_code
_entity_poly.pdbx_strand_id
1 'polypeptide(L)'
;MSLSELWAVLRRAIAGWWNDNVPHLGAALSYYTLFSLAPILIVAIAIGGLAFGAEAVRGEIVVQIDGLVGRKGALAVQAMLEGAAKPSSSIPATIIGVITFFLGATGAFLELQTALNTIWRVKPKSGGSWFRVLLMQRLISFGLVVGVGFLLLTSLLVSAGLGALHRYMGDAYPGVAVLWEALNVIVSLGVITLLFAMVYKVLPDVE
;
A
#
# COMPACT_ATOMS: atom_id res chain seq x y z
N MET A 1 -23.78 21.13 13.75
CA MET A 1 -23.52 21.76 12.45
C MET A 1 -24.84 21.91 11.71
N SER A 2 -25.14 23.09 11.19
CA SER A 2 -26.31 23.31 10.34
C SER A 2 -26.08 22.73 8.93
N LEU A 3 -27.16 22.43 8.19
CA LEU A 3 -27.06 21.93 6.80
C LEU A 3 -26.26 22.88 5.89
N SER A 4 -26.37 24.19 6.14
CA SER A 4 -25.62 25.22 5.42
C SER A 4 -24.13 25.20 5.72
N GLU A 5 -23.72 24.91 6.95
CA GLU A 5 -22.31 24.72 7.33
C GLU A 5 -21.72 23.47 6.66
N LEU A 6 -22.45 22.35 6.67
CA LEU A 6 -22.01 21.11 6.03
C LEU A 6 -21.81 21.33 4.52
N TRP A 7 -22.76 22.01 3.88
CA TRP A 7 -22.68 22.38 2.47
C TRP A 7 -21.49 23.30 2.17
N ALA A 8 -21.24 24.28 3.04
CA ALA A 8 -20.09 25.18 2.90
C ALA A 8 -18.76 24.44 3.01
N VAL A 9 -18.63 23.51 3.97
CA VAL A 9 -17.43 22.67 4.13
C VAL A 9 -17.21 21.80 2.89
N LEU A 10 -18.26 21.12 2.42
CA LEU A 10 -18.18 20.25 1.24
C LEU A 10 -17.79 21.04 -0.02
N ARG A 11 -18.39 22.21 -0.23
CA ARG A 11 -18.05 23.09 -1.36
C ARG A 11 -16.59 23.57 -1.31
N ARG A 12 -16.11 23.92 -0.12
CA ARG A 12 -14.70 24.32 0.09
C ARG A 12 -13.74 23.14 -0.15
N ALA A 13 -14.09 21.94 0.30
CA ALA A 13 -13.28 20.74 0.09
C ALA A 13 -13.17 20.39 -1.40
N ILE A 14 -14.27 20.42 -2.15
CA ILE A 14 -14.26 20.18 -3.61
C ILE A 14 -13.44 21.24 -4.34
N ALA A 15 -13.62 22.52 -3.98
CA ALA A 15 -12.84 23.60 -4.58
C ALA A 15 -11.35 23.47 -4.27
N GLY A 16 -10.98 23.11 -3.03
CA GLY A 16 -9.61 22.82 -2.64
C GLY A 16 -9.02 21.65 -3.44
N TRP A 17 -9.74 20.54 -3.52
CA TRP A 17 -9.34 19.34 -4.27
C TRP A 17 -9.06 19.64 -5.75
N TRP A 18 -9.87 20.50 -6.36
CA TRP A 18 -9.64 20.94 -7.74
C TRP A 18 -8.45 21.88 -7.86
N ASN A 19 -8.36 22.89 -6.98
CA ASN A 19 -7.28 23.89 -6.99
C ASN A 19 -5.90 23.28 -6.71
N ASP A 20 -5.84 22.24 -5.88
CA ASP A 20 -4.60 21.54 -5.54
C ASP A 20 -4.21 20.50 -6.62
N ASN A 21 -4.92 20.45 -7.76
CA ASN A 21 -4.70 19.50 -8.86
C ASN A 21 -4.64 18.03 -8.41
N VAL A 22 -5.47 17.67 -7.42
CA VAL A 22 -5.48 16.31 -6.87
C VAL A 22 -5.74 15.21 -7.93
N PRO A 23 -6.54 15.40 -8.99
CA PRO A 23 -6.62 14.43 -10.09
C PRO A 23 -5.26 14.10 -10.70
N HIS A 24 -4.41 15.11 -10.90
CA HIS A 24 -3.08 14.92 -11.47
C HIS A 24 -2.16 14.18 -10.49
N LEU A 25 -2.19 14.56 -9.21
CA LEU A 25 -1.45 13.89 -8.14
C LEU A 25 -1.86 12.41 -8.02
N GLY A 26 -3.16 12.12 -8.10
CA GLY A 26 -3.69 10.76 -8.09
C GLY A 26 -3.28 9.95 -9.32
N ALA A 27 -3.27 10.57 -10.50
CA ALA A 27 -2.81 9.95 -11.74
C ALA A 27 -1.30 9.64 -11.69
N ALA A 28 -0.48 10.57 -11.20
CA ALA A 28 0.95 10.36 -11.02
C ALA A 28 1.24 9.24 -10.02
N LEU A 29 0.58 9.24 -8.87
CA LEU A 29 0.73 8.18 -7.87
C LEU A 29 0.33 6.81 -8.44
N SER A 30 -0.77 6.75 -9.20
CA SER A 30 -1.22 5.52 -9.85
C SER A 30 -0.22 5.03 -10.89
N TYR A 31 0.35 5.95 -11.69
CA TYR A 31 1.40 5.64 -12.67
C TYR A 31 2.64 5.05 -11.97
N TYR A 32 3.21 5.73 -10.98
CA TYR A 32 4.37 5.22 -10.25
C TYR A 32 4.09 3.90 -9.54
N THR A 33 2.89 3.71 -8.98
CA THR A 33 2.48 2.45 -8.34
C THR A 33 2.41 1.32 -9.36
N LEU A 34 1.77 1.54 -10.51
CA LEU A 34 1.63 0.53 -11.56
C LEU A 34 2.99 0.07 -12.10
N PHE A 35 3.89 1.02 -12.37
CA PHE A 35 5.23 0.70 -12.89
C PHE A 35 6.18 0.11 -11.83
N SER A 36 5.97 0.42 -10.55
CA SER A 36 6.74 -0.20 -9.45
C SER A 36 6.24 -1.59 -9.05
N LEU A 37 5.00 -1.94 -9.41
CA LEU A 37 4.35 -3.19 -9.03
C LEU A 37 5.16 -4.43 -9.45
N ALA A 38 5.55 -4.53 -10.73
CA ALA A 38 6.30 -5.69 -11.22
C ALA A 38 7.63 -5.90 -10.46
N PRO A 39 8.53 -4.90 -10.37
CA PRO A 39 9.75 -5.02 -9.58
C PRO A 39 9.51 -5.42 -8.11
N ILE A 40 8.49 -4.85 -7.46
CA ILE A 40 8.15 -5.17 -6.07
C ILE A 40 7.72 -6.63 -5.95
N LEU A 41 6.84 -7.10 -6.84
CA LEU A 41 6.35 -8.48 -6.81
C LEU A 41 7.46 -9.48 -7.12
N ILE A 42 8.39 -9.17 -8.04
CA ILE A 42 9.55 -10.03 -8.31
C ILE A 42 10.39 -10.22 -7.05
N VAL A 43 10.70 -9.14 -6.33
CA VAL A 43 11.45 -9.21 -5.07
C VAL A 43 10.68 -9.98 -4.01
N ALA A 44 9.36 -9.75 -3.89
CA ALA A 44 8.50 -10.49 -2.96
C ALA A 44 8.46 -12.00 -3.27
N ILE A 45 8.36 -12.38 -4.55
CA ILE A 45 8.41 -13.78 -5.01
C ILE A 45 9.79 -14.38 -4.77
N ALA A 46 10.86 -13.63 -5.02
CA ALA A 46 12.22 -14.10 -4.78
C ALA A 46 12.44 -14.42 -3.29
N ILE A 47 12.03 -13.51 -2.38
CA ILE A 47 12.18 -13.68 -0.94
C ILE A 47 11.26 -14.79 -0.42
N GLY A 48 9.96 -14.74 -0.73
CA GLY A 48 9.00 -15.75 -0.29
C GLY A 48 9.28 -17.12 -0.89
N GLY A 49 9.79 -17.16 -2.12
CA GLY A 49 10.15 -18.37 -2.84
C GLY A 49 11.29 -19.14 -2.18
N LEU A 50 12.15 -18.49 -1.39
CA LEU A 50 13.16 -19.17 -0.57
C LEU A 50 12.54 -20.06 0.51
N ALA A 51 11.34 -19.72 0.99
CA ALA A 51 10.65 -20.46 2.05
C ALA A 51 9.57 -21.42 1.50
N PHE A 52 8.82 -20.98 0.48
CA PHE A 52 7.61 -21.67 0.01
C PHE A 52 7.67 -22.13 -1.46
N GLY A 53 8.72 -21.78 -2.20
CA GLY A 53 8.80 -21.97 -3.65
C GLY A 53 8.16 -20.82 -4.44
N ALA A 54 8.83 -20.37 -5.51
CA ALA A 54 8.43 -19.18 -6.27
C ALA A 54 7.03 -19.32 -6.91
N GLU A 55 6.69 -20.51 -7.40
CA GLU A 55 5.42 -20.83 -8.05
C GLU A 55 4.25 -20.79 -7.07
N ALA A 56 4.46 -21.26 -5.84
CA ALA A 56 3.45 -21.18 -4.78
C ALA A 56 3.17 -19.73 -4.40
N VAL A 57 4.22 -18.92 -4.22
CA VAL A 57 4.09 -17.49 -3.89
C VAL A 57 3.43 -16.73 -5.04
N ARG A 58 3.81 -17.00 -6.29
CA ARG A 58 3.19 -16.40 -7.48
C ARG A 58 1.70 -16.73 -7.56
N GLY A 59 1.34 -18.00 -7.38
CA GLY A 59 -0.05 -18.45 -7.41
C GLY A 59 -0.89 -17.75 -6.35
N GLU A 60 -0.39 -17.66 -5.12
CA GLU A 60 -1.09 -16.99 -4.01
C GLU A 60 -1.28 -15.49 -4.28
N ILE A 61 -0.25 -14.79 -4.79
CA ILE A 61 -0.38 -13.38 -5.17
C ILE A 61 -1.50 -13.18 -6.18
N VAL A 62 -1.58 -14.03 -7.21
CA VAL A 62 -2.64 -13.93 -8.24
C VAL A 62 -4.02 -14.16 -7.63
N VAL A 63 -4.17 -15.11 -6.70
CA VAL A 63 -5.42 -15.36 -5.97
C VAL A 63 -5.84 -14.16 -5.13
N GLN A 64 -4.90 -13.54 -4.42
CA GLN A 64 -5.18 -12.36 -3.59
C GLN A 64 -5.60 -11.16 -4.46
N ILE A 65 -4.93 -10.94 -5.60
CA ILE A 65 -5.32 -9.87 -6.54
C ILE A 65 -6.68 -10.16 -7.18
N ASP A 66 -7.02 -11.42 -7.45
CA ASP A 66 -8.32 -11.83 -7.97
C ASP A 66 -9.45 -11.46 -6.98
N GLY A 67 -9.25 -11.74 -5.70
CA GLY A 67 -10.20 -11.38 -4.64
C GLY A 67 -10.36 -9.86 -4.41
N LEU A 68 -9.30 -9.07 -4.65
CA LEU A 68 -9.31 -7.62 -4.39
C LEU A 68 -9.73 -6.76 -5.59
N VAL A 69 -9.20 -7.09 -6.77
CA VAL A 69 -9.34 -6.28 -8.00
C VAL A 69 -10.26 -6.96 -9.02
N GLY A 70 -10.48 -8.26 -8.87
CA GLY A 70 -11.24 -9.08 -9.80
C GLY A 70 -10.37 -9.70 -10.89
N ARG A 71 -10.98 -10.64 -11.63
CA ARG A 71 -10.29 -11.53 -12.57
C ARG A 71 -9.41 -10.83 -13.60
N LYS A 72 -9.87 -9.69 -14.14
CA LYS A 72 -9.11 -8.93 -15.15
C LYS A 72 -7.81 -8.35 -14.58
N GLY A 73 -7.84 -7.84 -13.35
CA GLY A 73 -6.66 -7.33 -12.67
C GLY A 73 -5.66 -8.44 -12.36
N ALA A 74 -6.16 -9.58 -11.90
CA ALA A 74 -5.33 -10.76 -11.62
C ALA A 74 -4.61 -11.27 -12.88
N LEU A 75 -5.31 -11.35 -14.02
CA LEU A 75 -4.72 -11.74 -15.30
C LEU A 75 -3.65 -10.74 -15.78
N ALA A 76 -3.86 -9.44 -15.57
CA ALA A 76 -2.88 -8.42 -15.90
C ALA A 76 -1.59 -8.58 -15.06
N VAL A 77 -1.74 -8.77 -13.75
CA VAL A 77 -0.61 -9.03 -12.84
C VAL A 77 0.09 -10.34 -13.20
N GLN A 78 -0.66 -11.40 -13.48
CA GLN A 78 -0.10 -12.68 -13.91
C GLN A 78 0.75 -12.54 -15.18
N ALA A 79 0.25 -11.85 -16.20
CA ALA A 79 1.00 -11.61 -17.44
C ALA A 79 2.29 -10.81 -17.20
N MET A 80 2.26 -9.82 -16.29
CA MET A 80 3.46 -9.07 -15.89
C MET A 80 4.50 -9.99 -15.22
N LEU A 81 4.06 -10.89 -14.34
CA LEU A 81 4.93 -11.82 -13.63
C LEU A 81 5.52 -12.88 -14.55
N GLU A 82 4.74 -13.41 -15.50
CA GLU A 82 5.22 -14.36 -16.52
C GLU A 82 6.26 -13.72 -17.45
N GLY A 83 6.07 -12.44 -17.83
CA GLY A 83 7.05 -11.69 -18.59
C GLY A 83 8.38 -11.48 -17.84
N ALA A 84 8.31 -11.28 -16.52
CA ALA A 84 9.46 -11.11 -15.65
C ALA A 84 10.16 -12.42 -15.24
N ALA A 85 9.45 -13.56 -15.30
CA ALA A 85 9.95 -14.87 -14.91
C ALA A 85 10.93 -15.50 -15.90
N LYS A 86 11.11 -14.90 -17.09
CA LYS A 86 12.03 -15.43 -18.08
C LYS A 86 13.45 -15.42 -17.52
N PRO A 87 14.15 -16.58 -17.46
CA PRO A 87 15.48 -16.65 -16.90
C PRO A 87 16.46 -15.97 -17.84
N SER A 88 16.65 -14.66 -17.71
CA SER A 88 17.89 -14.02 -18.09
C SER A 88 18.80 -14.09 -16.87
N SER A 89 19.43 -15.26 -16.68
CA SER A 89 20.42 -15.54 -15.62
C SER A 89 21.74 -14.76 -15.81
N SER A 90 21.66 -13.51 -16.24
CA SER A 90 22.81 -12.64 -16.40
C SER A 90 22.83 -11.64 -15.23
N ILE A 91 23.97 -11.55 -14.55
CA ILE A 91 24.24 -10.57 -13.49
C ILE A 91 23.76 -9.15 -13.88
N PRO A 92 23.92 -8.67 -15.14
CA PRO A 92 23.39 -7.38 -15.57
C PRO A 92 21.86 -7.23 -15.43
N ALA A 93 21.09 -8.28 -15.76
CA ALA A 93 19.63 -8.24 -15.65
C ALA A 93 19.18 -8.13 -14.18
N THR A 94 19.89 -8.81 -13.27
CA THR A 94 19.63 -8.70 -11.82
C THR A 94 19.92 -7.28 -11.31
N ILE A 95 21.05 -6.69 -11.72
CA ILE A 95 21.42 -5.32 -11.32
C ILE A 95 20.38 -4.32 -11.82
N ILE A 96 19.96 -4.42 -13.09
CA ILE A 96 18.93 -3.55 -13.66
C ILE A 96 17.62 -3.70 -12.88
N GLY A 97 17.18 -4.94 -12.61
CA GLY A 97 15.96 -5.21 -11.85
C GLY A 97 15.99 -4.60 -10.45
N VAL A 98 17.11 -4.72 -9.74
CA VAL A 98 17.29 -4.11 -8.41
C VAL A 98 17.25 -2.59 -8.48
N ILE A 99 17.92 -1.97 -9.44
CA ILE A 99 17.89 -0.52 -9.63
C ILE A 99 16.46 -0.05 -9.95
N THR A 100 15.79 -0.70 -10.89
CA THR A 100 14.40 -0.39 -11.25
C THR A 100 13.46 -0.55 -10.07
N PHE A 101 13.64 -1.58 -9.22
CA PHE A 101 12.90 -1.74 -7.97
C PHE A 101 13.08 -0.55 -7.04
N PHE A 102 14.32 -0.16 -6.75
CA PHE A 102 14.57 0.97 -5.85
C PHE A 102 14.04 2.29 -6.41
N LEU A 103 14.18 2.53 -7.72
CA LEU A 103 13.65 3.73 -8.38
C LEU A 103 12.12 3.76 -8.35
N GLY A 104 11.47 2.64 -8.69
CA GLY A 104 10.01 2.54 -8.69
C GLY A 104 9.41 2.70 -7.29
N ALA A 105 9.94 1.96 -6.32
CA ALA A 105 9.46 2.03 -4.93
C ALA A 105 9.69 3.42 -4.31
N THR A 106 10.86 4.02 -4.56
CA THR A 106 11.15 5.39 -4.10
C THR A 106 10.27 6.42 -4.80
N GLY A 107 10.08 6.29 -6.11
CA GLY A 107 9.25 7.20 -6.91
C GLY A 107 7.79 7.22 -6.45
N ALA A 108 7.17 6.05 -6.24
CA ALA A 108 5.80 5.97 -5.73
C ALA A 108 5.65 6.62 -4.34
N PHE A 109 6.63 6.42 -3.46
CA PHE A 109 6.63 7.04 -2.14
C PHE A 109 6.80 8.56 -2.20
N LEU A 110 7.76 9.04 -3.00
CA LEU A 110 8.00 10.46 -3.18
C LEU A 110 6.78 11.16 -3.79
N GLU A 111 6.08 10.50 -4.72
CA GLU A 111 4.85 11.03 -5.29
C GLU A 111 3.74 11.11 -4.23
N LEU A 112 3.58 10.07 -3.40
CA LEU A 112 2.65 10.10 -2.28
C LEU A 112 2.99 11.25 -1.31
N GLN A 113 4.25 11.42 -0.96
CA GLN A 113 4.70 12.53 -0.10
C GLN A 113 4.43 13.88 -0.74
N THR A 114 4.73 14.04 -2.03
CA THR A 114 4.49 15.27 -2.77
C THR A 114 3.01 15.60 -2.80
N ALA A 115 2.16 14.60 -3.04
CA ALA A 115 0.72 14.76 -3.02
C ALA A 115 0.21 15.22 -1.64
N LEU A 116 0.66 14.58 -0.55
CA LEU A 116 0.30 15.00 0.80
C LEU A 116 0.85 16.40 1.12
N ASN A 117 2.11 16.68 0.85
CA ASN A 117 2.68 18.01 1.10
C ASN A 117 1.93 19.11 0.34
N THR A 118 1.46 18.82 -0.88
CA THR A 118 0.65 19.74 -1.69
C THR A 118 -0.72 20.00 -1.05
N ILE A 119 -1.45 18.93 -0.69
CA ILE A 119 -2.78 19.02 -0.07
C ILE A 119 -2.72 19.72 1.30
N TRP A 120 -1.71 19.40 2.11
CA TRP A 120 -1.50 20.00 3.43
C TRP A 120 -0.79 21.36 3.38
N ARG A 121 -0.38 21.82 2.18
CA ARG A 121 0.35 23.08 1.96
C ARG A 121 1.60 23.21 2.82
N VAL A 122 2.30 22.09 2.98
CA VAL A 122 3.55 21.99 3.73
C VAL A 122 4.63 22.76 2.97
N LYS A 123 5.29 23.71 3.65
CA LYS A 123 6.41 24.42 3.06
C LYS A 123 7.67 23.55 3.20
N PRO A 124 8.42 23.29 2.11
CA PRO A 124 9.65 22.51 2.19
C PRO A 124 10.67 23.22 3.09
N LYS A 125 11.34 22.45 3.95
CA LYS A 125 12.36 22.95 4.88
C LYS A 125 13.53 23.58 4.11
N SER A 126 13.57 24.90 4.05
CA SER A 126 14.69 25.67 3.49
C SER A 126 15.75 25.91 4.58
N GLY A 127 16.76 25.04 4.72
CA GLY A 127 17.89 25.34 5.61
C GLY A 127 18.79 24.19 6.09
N GLY A 128 18.54 22.93 5.73
CA GLY A 128 19.38 21.79 6.13
C GLY A 128 20.40 21.38 5.08
N SER A 129 21.51 20.74 5.50
CA SER A 129 22.40 20.02 4.58
C SER A 129 21.58 19.00 3.78
N TRP A 130 21.64 19.07 2.44
CA TRP A 130 20.86 18.25 1.51
C TRP A 130 20.95 16.74 1.84
N PHE A 131 22.12 16.30 2.30
CA PHE A 131 22.38 14.91 2.68
C PHE A 131 21.59 14.48 3.93
N ARG A 132 21.50 15.37 4.94
CA ARG A 132 20.77 15.10 6.18
C ARG A 132 19.26 15.00 5.95
N VAL A 133 18.73 15.87 5.08
CA VAL A 133 17.31 15.86 4.68
C VAL A 133 16.97 14.55 3.96
N LEU A 134 17.78 14.17 2.97
CA LEU A 134 17.57 12.95 2.19
C LEU A 134 17.68 11.68 3.06
N LEU A 135 18.64 11.65 3.99
CA LEU A 135 18.80 10.52 4.92
C LEU A 135 17.59 10.40 5.87
N MET A 136 17.13 11.51 6.46
CA MET A 136 15.99 11.50 7.38
C MET A 136 14.69 11.12 6.67
N GLN A 137 14.45 11.63 5.46
CA GLN A 137 13.29 11.24 4.66
C GLN A 137 13.28 9.74 4.39
N ARG A 138 14.43 9.14 4.01
CA ARG A 138 14.53 7.69 3.79
C ARG A 138 14.31 6.88 5.06
N LEU A 139 14.80 7.33 6.22
CA LEU A 139 14.56 6.66 7.50
C LEU A 139 13.08 6.68 7.88
N ILE A 140 12.39 7.81 7.64
CA ILE A 140 10.94 7.92 7.87
C ILE A 140 10.18 7.00 6.91
N SER A 141 10.52 7.01 5.61
CA SER A 141 9.93 6.11 4.62
C SER A 141 10.11 4.64 5.00
N PHE A 142 11.33 4.26 5.38
CA PHE A 142 11.64 2.89 5.78
C PHE A 142 10.87 2.50 7.04
N GLY A 143 10.85 3.36 8.06
CA GLY A 143 10.07 3.14 9.28
C GLY A 143 8.58 2.99 9.00
N LEU A 144 8.04 3.79 8.07
CA LEU A 144 6.65 3.68 7.65
C LEU A 144 6.37 2.36 6.91
N VAL A 145 7.25 1.95 5.98
CA VAL A 145 7.11 0.66 5.28
C VAL A 145 7.14 -0.51 6.27
N VAL A 146 8.07 -0.50 7.24
CA VAL A 146 8.14 -1.52 8.29
C VAL A 146 6.89 -1.50 9.18
N GLY A 147 6.43 -0.31 9.58
CA GLY A 147 5.24 -0.14 10.41
C GLY A 147 3.96 -0.62 9.71
N VAL A 148 3.77 -0.25 8.44
CA VAL A 148 2.67 -0.71 7.59
C VAL A 148 2.76 -2.22 7.39
N GLY A 149 3.94 -2.76 7.07
CA GLY A 149 4.14 -4.19 6.91
C GLY A 149 3.80 -4.97 8.18
N PHE A 150 4.26 -4.51 9.33
CA PHE A 150 3.93 -5.10 10.63
C PHE A 150 2.43 -5.05 10.94
N LEU A 151 1.79 -3.90 10.69
CA LEU A 151 0.34 -3.75 10.86
C LEU A 151 -0.45 -4.71 9.96
N LEU A 152 -0.05 -4.85 8.70
CA LEU A 152 -0.68 -5.77 7.75
C LEU A 152 -0.49 -7.23 8.15
N LEU A 153 0.72 -7.61 8.61
CA LEU A 153 0.98 -8.96 9.13
C LEU A 153 0.14 -9.24 10.38
N THR A 154 0.07 -8.29 11.31
CA THR A 154 -0.76 -8.41 12.52
C THR A 154 -2.23 -8.55 12.14
N SER A 155 -2.72 -7.73 11.21
CA SER A 155 -4.07 -7.81 10.67
C SER A 155 -4.36 -9.20 10.08
N LEU A 156 -3.45 -9.71 9.25
CA LEU A 156 -3.56 -11.04 8.65
C LEU A 156 -3.62 -12.14 9.72
N LEU A 157 -2.76 -12.08 10.74
CA LEU A 157 -2.77 -13.04 11.84
C LEU A 157 -4.09 -13.00 12.61
N VAL A 158 -4.63 -11.80 12.87
CA VAL A 158 -5.94 -11.64 13.53
C VAL A 158 -7.05 -12.19 12.65
N SER A 159 -7.12 -11.82 11.36
CA SER A 159 -8.14 -12.32 10.43
C SER A 159 -8.05 -13.84 10.24
N ALA A 160 -6.85 -14.40 10.13
CA ALA A 160 -6.65 -15.85 10.02
C ALA A 160 -7.06 -16.57 11.32
N GLY A 161 -6.71 -16.01 12.48
CA GLY A 161 -7.13 -16.53 13.79
C GLY A 161 -8.64 -16.50 13.97
N LEU A 162 -9.29 -15.38 13.60
CA LEU A 162 -10.75 -15.25 13.60
C LEU A 162 -11.41 -16.24 12.64
N GLY A 163 -10.86 -16.42 11.44
CA GLY A 163 -11.35 -17.40 10.48
C GLY A 163 -11.22 -18.84 10.97
N ALA A 164 -10.11 -19.18 11.63
CA ALA A 164 -9.91 -20.51 12.22
C ALA A 164 -10.88 -20.77 13.38
N LEU A 165 -11.06 -19.78 14.27
CA LEU A 165 -11.99 -19.87 15.39
C LEU A 165 -13.44 -19.99 14.90
N HIS A 166 -13.82 -19.24 13.85
CA HIS A 166 -15.12 -19.35 13.21
C HIS A 166 -15.37 -20.76 12.66
N ARG A 167 -14.40 -21.38 11.98
CA ARG A 167 -14.54 -22.76 11.48
C ARG A 167 -14.67 -23.79 12.61
N TYR A 168 -14.00 -23.57 13.74
CA TYR A 168 -14.06 -24.49 14.88
C TYR A 168 -15.37 -24.38 15.68
N MET A 169 -15.94 -23.18 15.80
CA MET A 169 -17.14 -22.93 16.61
C MET A 169 -18.43 -22.76 15.81
N GLY A 170 -18.33 -22.52 14.50
CA GLY A 170 -19.44 -22.14 13.61
C GLY A 170 -20.50 -23.23 13.46
N ASP A 171 -20.11 -24.50 13.49
CA ASP A 171 -21.05 -25.62 13.40
C ASP A 171 -21.90 -25.80 14.67
N ALA A 172 -21.42 -25.31 15.82
CA ALA A 172 -22.11 -25.46 17.10
C ALA A 172 -23.11 -24.32 17.40
N TYR A 173 -22.92 -23.14 16.81
CA TYR A 173 -23.74 -21.95 17.10
C TYR A 173 -24.01 -21.12 15.84
N PRO A 174 -25.09 -21.42 15.09
CA PRO A 174 -25.44 -20.71 13.85
C PRO A 174 -25.69 -19.20 14.02
N GLY A 175 -26.03 -18.74 15.24
CA GLY A 175 -26.34 -17.34 15.55
C GLY A 175 -25.13 -16.41 15.75
N VAL A 176 -23.91 -16.93 15.92
CA VAL A 176 -22.71 -16.09 16.13
C VAL A 176 -21.98 -15.72 14.83
N ALA A 177 -22.40 -16.23 13.67
CA ALA A 177 -21.79 -15.89 12.38
C ALA A 177 -21.79 -14.36 12.11
N VAL A 178 -22.91 -13.69 12.39
CA VAL A 178 -23.04 -12.23 12.26
C VAL A 178 -22.09 -11.48 13.20
N LEU A 179 -21.90 -11.99 14.42
CA LEU A 179 -20.98 -11.40 15.39
C LEU A 179 -19.52 -11.52 14.92
N TRP A 180 -19.14 -12.65 14.32
CA TRP A 180 -17.81 -12.87 13.76
C TRP A 180 -17.53 -11.98 12.56
N GLU A 181 -18.51 -11.84 11.66
CA GLU A 181 -18.39 -10.95 10.51
C GLU A 181 -18.29 -9.48 10.95
N ALA A 182 -19.13 -9.05 11.90
CA ALA A 182 -19.05 -7.72 12.49
C ALA A 182 -17.68 -7.46 13.14
N LEU A 183 -17.14 -8.43 13.87
CA LEU A 183 -15.81 -8.31 14.48
C LEU A 183 -14.71 -8.18 13.41
N ASN A 184 -14.75 -8.98 12.36
CA ASN A 184 -13.79 -8.89 11.25
C ASN A 184 -13.86 -7.52 10.55
N VAL A 185 -15.06 -6.99 10.33
CA VAL A 185 -15.27 -5.64 9.77
C VAL A 185 -14.69 -4.57 10.70
N ILE A 186 -14.95 -4.64 12.01
CA ILE A 186 -14.41 -3.69 12.99
C ILE A 186 -12.88 -3.72 13.02
N VAL A 187 -12.29 -4.92 13.04
CA VAL A 187 -10.82 -5.08 13.01
C VAL A 187 -10.25 -4.51 11.73
N SER A 188 -10.82 -4.89 10.57
CA SER A 188 -10.37 -4.39 9.26
C SER A 188 -10.47 -2.88 9.17
N LEU A 189 -11.60 -2.30 9.57
CA LEU A 189 -11.80 -0.85 9.61
C LEU A 189 -10.80 -0.16 10.54
N GLY A 190 -10.53 -0.76 11.71
CA GLY A 190 -9.55 -0.25 12.66
C GLY A 190 -8.14 -0.24 12.06
N VAL A 191 -7.73 -1.33 11.42
CA VAL A 191 -6.43 -1.42 10.73
C VAL A 191 -6.31 -0.39 9.61
N ILE A 192 -7.33 -0.28 8.76
CA ILE A 192 -7.36 0.71 7.67
C ILE A 192 -7.27 2.12 8.24
N THR A 193 -8.03 2.43 9.29
CA THR A 193 -8.00 3.74 9.96
C THR A 193 -6.62 4.04 10.51
N LEU A 194 -5.97 3.08 11.17
CA LEU A 194 -4.61 3.24 11.70
C LEU A 194 -3.59 3.43 10.58
N LEU A 195 -3.70 2.70 9.47
CA LEU A 195 -2.86 2.85 8.30
C LEU A 195 -2.97 4.28 7.73
N PHE A 196 -4.20 4.75 7.47
CA PHE A 196 -4.42 6.11 6.98
C PHE A 196 -3.95 7.17 7.97
N ALA A 197 -4.20 6.98 9.27
CA ALA A 197 -3.73 7.88 10.32
C ALA A 197 -2.20 7.96 10.35
N MET A 198 -1.51 6.83 10.20
CA MET A 198 -0.05 6.78 10.15
C MET A 198 0.49 7.50 8.91
N VAL A 199 -0.09 7.23 7.73
CA VAL A 199 0.27 7.93 6.50
C VAL A 199 0.07 9.44 6.64
N TYR A 200 -1.09 9.90 7.11
CA TYR A 200 -1.37 11.33 7.25
C TYR A 200 -0.57 12.03 8.34
N LYS A 201 -0.17 11.32 9.39
CA LYS A 201 0.58 11.92 10.50
C LYS A 201 2.09 11.92 10.28
N VAL A 202 2.63 10.88 9.64
CA VAL A 202 4.08 10.63 9.58
C VAL A 202 4.69 11.07 8.24
N LEU A 203 3.91 11.00 7.16
CA LEU A 203 4.42 11.15 5.80
C LEU A 203 4.55 12.63 5.34
N PRO A 204 3.64 13.56 5.69
CA PRO A 204 3.83 14.98 5.42
C PRO A 204 5.07 15.53 6.13
N ASP A 205 5.87 16.33 5.43
CA ASP A 205 7.09 16.94 5.99
C ASP A 205 6.78 18.20 6.81
N VAL A 206 5.85 18.08 7.75
CA VAL A 206 5.47 19.16 8.66
C VAL A 206 6.54 19.39 9.72
N GLU A 207 6.62 20.62 10.23
CA GLU A 207 7.48 20.97 11.38
C GLU A 207 6.93 20.43 12.70
#